data_AF-A0A4Z0EVF3-F1
#
_entry.id   AF-A0A4Z0EVF3-F1
#
_cell.length_a   1.000
_cell.length_b   1.000
_cell.length_c   1.000
_cell.angle_alpha   90.00
_cell.angle_beta   90.00
_cell.angle_gamma   90.00
#
_symmetry.space_group_name_H-M   'P 1'
#
loop_
_entity.id
_entity.type
_entity.pdbx_description
1 polymer ?
#
loop_
_entity_poly.entity_id
_entity_poly.type
_entity_poly.pdbx_seq_one_letter_code
_entity_poly.pdbx_strand_id
1 'polypeptide(L)'
;MGGRRHLGPGERLPDGGEPGTGLKKACPTAVILDTQSVKNAATATGATVGFDAGKLVKGRKRLVLTDTLGHVLASRVLPADAVDGAAAVAFWDEVATTHELLGQPGVPACGAAPA
;
A
#
# COMPACT_ATOMS: atom_id res chain seq x y z
N MET A 1 -43.14 34.65 -5.28
CA MET A 1 -43.94 34.15 -6.42
C MET A 1 -43.10 33.13 -7.19
N GLY A 2 -43.03 31.89 -6.72
CA GLY A 2 -42.39 30.78 -7.44
C GLY A 2 -43.43 29.69 -7.63
N GLY A 3 -43.97 29.58 -8.84
CA GLY A 3 -45.05 28.65 -9.16
C GLY A 3 -44.63 27.20 -8.93
N ARG A 4 -45.39 26.47 -8.13
CA ARG A 4 -45.20 25.04 -7.90
C ARG A 4 -45.62 24.33 -9.19
N ARG A 5 -44.65 23.89 -10.00
CA ARG A 5 -44.93 23.17 -11.25
C ARG A 5 -45.41 21.76 -10.89
N HIS A 6 -46.62 21.41 -11.32
CA HIS A 6 -47.16 20.07 -11.21
C HIS A 6 -46.64 19.25 -12.40
N LEU A 7 -45.80 18.25 -12.12
CA LEU A 7 -45.33 17.31 -13.13
C LEU A 7 -46.50 16.41 -13.55
N GLY A 8 -46.69 16.24 -14.86
CA GLY A 8 -47.74 15.36 -15.38
C GLY A 8 -47.42 13.87 -15.14
N PRO A 9 -48.42 12.98 -15.19
CA PRO A 9 -48.20 11.54 -15.10
C PRO A 9 -47.28 11.09 -16.25
N GLY A 10 -46.04 10.72 -15.93
CA GLY A 10 -45.04 10.27 -16.89
C GLY A 10 -43.85 11.21 -17.12
N GLU A 11 -43.86 12.43 -16.54
CA GLU A 11 -42.72 13.34 -16.60
C GLU A 11 -41.70 12.95 -15.52
N ARG A 12 -40.62 12.29 -15.93
CA ARG A 12 -39.53 11.89 -15.03
C ARG A 12 -38.51 13.04 -14.94
N LEU A 13 -38.10 13.37 -13.71
CA LEU A 13 -36.99 14.30 -13.46
C LEU A 13 -35.75 13.82 -14.24
N PRO A 14 -34.95 14.70 -14.89
CA PRO A 14 -33.70 14.27 -15.49
C PRO A 14 -32.88 13.59 -14.40
N ASP A 15 -32.43 12.37 -14.68
CA ASP A 15 -31.53 11.63 -13.79
C ASP A 15 -30.27 12.48 -13.60
N GLY A 16 -30.22 13.20 -12.47
CA GLY A 16 -29.13 14.10 -12.09
C GLY A 16 -27.88 13.35 -11.66
N GLY A 17 -27.43 12.42 -12.50
CA GLY A 17 -26.22 11.65 -12.30
C GLY A 17 -25.52 11.48 -13.63
N GLU A 18 -24.60 12.40 -13.93
CA GLU A 18 -23.51 12.13 -14.86
C GLU A 18 -22.97 10.72 -14.55
N PRO A 19 -22.85 9.81 -15.53
CA PRO A 19 -22.25 8.51 -15.28
C PRO A 19 -20.83 8.75 -14.77
N GLY A 20 -20.62 8.52 -13.47
CA GLY A 20 -19.33 8.61 -12.80
C GLY A 20 -18.35 7.72 -13.55
N THR A 21 -17.60 8.34 -14.45
CA THR A 21 -16.71 7.66 -15.37
C THR A 21 -15.52 7.16 -14.57
N GLY A 22 -15.35 5.83 -14.55
CA GLY A 22 -14.08 5.18 -14.25
C GLY A 22 -13.89 4.76 -12.79
N LEU A 23 -13.55 3.49 -12.59
CA LEU A 23 -12.86 3.07 -11.37
C LEU A 23 -11.66 4.00 -11.14
N LYS A 24 -11.53 4.52 -9.91
CA LYS A 24 -10.33 5.25 -9.52
C LYS A 24 -9.12 4.35 -9.75
N LYS A 25 -8.10 4.87 -10.45
CA LYS A 25 -6.84 4.16 -10.63
C LYS A 25 -6.26 3.84 -9.25
N ALA A 26 -5.88 2.59 -9.02
CA ALA A 26 -5.24 2.18 -7.77
C ALA A 26 -3.86 2.84 -7.69
N CYS A 27 -3.79 3.94 -6.94
CA CYS A 27 -2.59 4.73 -6.77
C CYS A 27 -2.45 5.09 -5.29
N PRO A 28 -1.82 4.23 -4.48
CA PRO A 28 -1.54 4.57 -3.08
C PRO A 28 -0.68 5.83 -3.03
N THR A 29 -1.14 6.84 -2.29
CA THR A 29 -0.41 8.10 -2.08
C THR A 29 0.58 8.02 -0.92
N ALA A 30 0.42 7.00 -0.08
CA ALA A 30 1.29 6.71 1.04
C ALA A 30 1.33 5.20 1.28
N VAL A 31 2.42 4.76 1.88
CA VAL A 31 2.64 3.38 2.31
C VAL A 31 3.24 3.36 3.71
N ILE A 32 3.03 2.25 4.40
CA ILE A 32 3.58 1.97 5.73
C ILE A 32 4.55 0.82 5.58
N LEU A 33 5.80 1.03 6.00
CA LEU A 33 6.81 -0.03 6.10
C LEU A 33 7.04 -0.33 7.58
N ASP A 34 6.62 -1.52 7.99
CA ASP A 34 6.83 -2.00 9.35
C ASP A 34 7.85 -3.12 9.40
N THR A 35 8.63 -3.17 10.49
CA THR A 35 9.61 -4.23 10.72
C THR A 35 9.37 -4.92 12.06
N GLN A 36 9.34 -6.25 12.05
CA GLN A 36 9.19 -7.04 13.28
C GLN A 36 10.11 -8.25 13.30
N SER A 37 10.89 -8.36 14.38
CA SER A 37 11.63 -9.57 14.73
C SER A 37 10.72 -10.57 15.43
N VAL A 38 10.70 -11.81 14.97
CA VAL A 38 9.91 -12.91 15.52
C VAL A 38 10.78 -14.12 15.77
N LYS A 39 10.44 -14.88 16.81
CA LYS A 39 11.12 -16.15 17.11
C LYS A 39 10.88 -17.14 15.98
N ASN A 40 11.92 -17.87 15.60
CA ASN A 40 11.83 -18.88 14.55
C ASN A 40 11.33 -20.23 15.11
N ALA A 41 10.96 -21.15 14.20
CA ALA A 41 10.76 -22.55 14.58
C ALA A 41 12.07 -23.17 15.07
N ALA A 42 12.00 -24.12 15.99
CA ALA A 42 13.18 -24.76 16.59
C ALA A 42 14.11 -25.42 15.56
N THR A 43 13.58 -25.79 14.38
CA THR A 43 14.31 -26.42 13.27
C THR A 43 15.02 -25.43 12.35
N ALA A 44 14.74 -24.13 12.47
CA ALA A 44 15.37 -23.12 11.62
C ALA A 44 16.80 -22.83 12.12
N THR A 45 17.78 -23.27 11.32
CA THR A 45 19.21 -23.11 11.57
C THR A 45 19.90 -22.45 10.36
N GLY A 46 21.11 -21.93 10.55
CA GLY A 46 21.95 -21.39 9.48
C GLY A 46 21.86 -19.88 9.28
N ALA A 47 22.44 -19.40 8.17
CA ALA A 47 22.68 -17.98 7.85
C ALA A 47 21.42 -17.09 7.71
N THR A 48 20.22 -17.68 7.80
CA THR A 48 18.94 -16.96 7.67
C THR A 48 18.30 -16.63 9.02
N VAL A 49 19.04 -16.83 10.13
CA VAL A 49 18.58 -16.60 11.51
C VAL A 49 19.57 -15.68 12.20
N GLY A 50 19.04 -14.63 12.82
CA GLY A 50 19.80 -13.62 13.55
C GLY A 50 19.37 -13.50 15.01
N PHE A 51 19.98 -12.56 15.72
CA PHE A 51 19.56 -12.19 17.08
C PHE A 51 19.32 -10.68 17.18
N ASP A 52 18.07 -10.31 17.43
CA ASP A 52 17.70 -8.93 17.75
C ASP A 52 17.96 -8.69 19.24
N ALA A 53 19.04 -7.98 19.55
CA ALA A 53 19.41 -7.66 20.93
C ALA A 53 18.42 -6.70 21.62
N GLY A 54 17.75 -5.83 20.85
CA GLY A 54 16.77 -4.90 21.41
C GLY A 54 15.49 -5.59 21.87
N LYS A 55 15.13 -6.71 21.23
CA LYS A 55 13.94 -7.51 21.56
C LYS A 55 14.26 -8.82 22.27
N LEU A 56 15.55 -9.16 22.42
CA LEU A 56 16.04 -10.46 22.90
C LEU A 56 15.45 -11.64 22.10
N VAL A 57 15.33 -11.47 20.78
CA VAL A 57 14.72 -12.45 19.88
C VAL A 57 15.78 -13.10 19.01
N LYS A 58 15.99 -14.41 19.18
CA LYS A 58 16.65 -15.24 18.18
C LYS A 58 15.62 -15.64 17.11
N GLY A 59 15.80 -15.17 15.89
CA GLY A 59 14.86 -15.48 14.83
C GLY A 59 15.06 -14.67 13.56
N ARG A 60 13.94 -14.19 13.00
CA ARG A 60 13.92 -13.48 11.71
C ARG A 60 13.18 -12.16 11.85
N LYS A 61 13.60 -11.19 11.05
CA LYS A 61 12.96 -9.90 10.89
C LYS A 61 12.13 -9.90 9.62
N ARG A 62 10.83 -9.67 9.75
CA ARG A 62 9.98 -9.43 8.58
C ARG A 62 9.86 -7.93 8.36
N LEU A 63 9.87 -7.55 7.09
CA LEU A 63 9.51 -6.23 6.61
C LEU A 63 8.20 -6.40 5.84
N VAL A 64 7.20 -5.60 6.15
CA VAL A 64 5.91 -5.61 5.44
C VAL A 64 5.62 -4.20 4.98
N LEU A 65 5.31 -4.07 3.70
CA LEU A 65 4.86 -2.83 3.10
C LEU A 65 3.36 -2.91 2.85
N THR A 66 2.59 -1.97 3.39
CA THR A 66 1.15 -1.88 3.16
C THR A 66 0.74 -0.51 2.65
N ASP A 67 -0.44 -0.42 2.04
CA ASP A 67 -1.12 0.86 1.88
C ASP A 67 -1.73 1.35 3.21
N THR A 68 -2.43 2.48 3.17
CA THR A 68 -3.09 3.08 4.35
C THR A 68 -4.35 2.34 4.82
N LEU A 69 -4.89 1.43 4.00
CA LEU A 69 -6.03 0.57 4.34
C LEU A 69 -5.57 -0.79 4.88
N GLY A 70 -4.26 -1.06 4.86
CA GLY A 70 -3.65 -2.30 5.35
C GLY A 70 -3.51 -3.39 4.29
N HIS A 71 -3.71 -3.09 3.00
CA HIS A 71 -3.43 -4.06 1.94
C HIS A 71 -1.93 -4.27 1.81
N VAL A 72 -1.49 -5.53 1.82
CA VAL A 72 -0.08 -5.89 1.66
C VAL A 72 0.34 -5.68 0.21
N LEU A 73 1.37 -4.87 0.01
CA LEU A 73 1.97 -4.57 -1.29
C LEU A 73 3.23 -5.40 -1.52
N ALA A 74 4.06 -5.56 -0.48
CA ALA A 74 5.26 -6.38 -0.55
C ALA A 74 5.68 -6.87 0.84
N SER A 75 6.49 -7.94 0.88
CA SER A 75 7.14 -8.36 2.12
C SER A 75 8.52 -8.96 1.87
N ARG A 76 9.37 -8.91 2.91
CA ARG A 76 10.72 -9.50 2.90
C ARG A 76 11.04 -10.09 4.26
N VAL A 77 11.85 -11.14 4.28
CA VAL A 77 12.35 -11.77 5.51
C VAL A 77 13.86 -11.70 5.53
N LEU A 78 14.41 -11.19 6.63
CA LEU A 78 15.83 -11.07 6.92
C LEU A 78 16.18 -11.80 8.23
N PRO A 79 17.46 -12.06 8.50
CA PRO A 79 17.93 -12.37 9.85
C PRO A 79 17.50 -11.29 10.88
N ALA A 80 17.23 -11.68 12.12
CA ALA A 80 16.71 -10.75 13.14
C ALA A 80 17.67 -9.61 13.53
N ASP A 81 18.97 -9.79 13.31
CA ASP A 81 20.04 -8.82 13.54
C ASP A 81 20.17 -7.77 12.43
N ALA A 82 19.38 -7.86 11.35
CA ALA A 82 19.36 -6.83 10.31
C ALA A 82 18.96 -5.46 10.88
N VAL A 83 19.67 -4.40 10.49
CA VAL A 83 19.41 -3.03 10.96
C VAL A 83 18.18 -2.45 10.23
N ASP A 84 17.18 -2.01 10.99
CA ASP A 84 15.86 -1.60 10.46
C ASP A 84 15.95 -0.55 9.37
N GLY A 85 16.69 0.55 9.62
CA GLY A 85 16.80 1.66 8.66
C GLY A 85 17.44 1.23 7.34
N ALA A 86 18.56 0.51 7.40
CA ALA A 86 19.25 0.04 6.20
C ALA A 86 18.42 -1.00 5.43
N ALA A 87 17.77 -1.92 6.16
CA ALA A 87 16.90 -2.93 5.57
C ALA A 87 15.66 -2.31 4.90
N ALA A 88 15.06 -1.29 5.51
CA ALA A 88 13.90 -0.59 5.00
C ALA A 88 14.22 0.18 3.71
N VAL A 89 15.33 0.91 3.65
CA VAL A 89 15.77 1.63 2.45
C VAL A 89 16.04 0.66 1.31
N ALA A 90 16.83 -0.40 1.55
CA ALA A 90 17.13 -1.39 0.51
C ALA A 90 15.88 -2.14 0.03
N PHE A 91 14.90 -2.36 0.90
CA PHE A 91 13.62 -2.96 0.51
C PHE A 91 12.76 -1.99 -0.30
N TRP A 92 12.72 -0.71 0.06
CA TRP A 92 12.00 0.33 -0.68
C TRP A 92 12.57 0.52 -2.09
N ASP A 93 13.89 0.63 -2.23
CA ASP A 93 14.54 0.86 -3.54
C ASP A 93 14.19 -0.25 -4.54
N GLU A 94 14.10 -1.49 -4.08
CA GLU A 94 13.67 -2.62 -4.91
C GLU A 94 12.17 -2.60 -5.20
N VAL A 95 11.33 -2.42 -4.19
CA VAL A 95 9.87 -2.52 -4.35
C VAL A 95 9.30 -1.36 -5.16
N ALA A 96 9.80 -0.14 -4.94
CA ALA A 96 9.33 1.05 -5.65
C ALA A 96 9.58 0.98 -7.16
N THR A 97 10.57 0.20 -7.61
CA THR A 97 10.90 0.04 -9.04
C THR A 97 10.19 -1.13 -9.70
N THR A 98 9.72 -2.10 -8.92
CA THR A 98 9.15 -3.36 -9.44
C THR A 98 7.65 -3.48 -9.24
N HIS A 99 7.10 -2.79 -8.24
CA HIS A 99 5.69 -2.93 -7.87
C HIS A 99 4.81 -1.96 -8.67
N GLU A 100 3.87 -2.51 -9.45
CA GLU A 100 3.04 -1.77 -10.42
C GLU A 100 2.28 -0.58 -9.83
N LEU A 101 1.93 -0.64 -8.53
CA LEU A 101 1.22 0.43 -7.82
C LEU A 101 2.12 1.51 -7.21
N LEU A 102 3.43 1.29 -7.10
CA LEU A 102 4.36 2.15 -6.35
C LEU A 102 5.40 2.87 -7.21
N GLY A 103 5.48 2.54 -8.51
CA GLY A 103 6.31 3.25 -9.47
C GLY A 103 6.01 2.82 -10.90
N GLN A 104 5.27 3.65 -11.63
CA GLN A 104 5.33 3.63 -13.10
C GLN A 104 6.12 4.86 -13.56
N PRO A 105 7.31 4.71 -14.17
CA PRO A 105 7.93 5.81 -14.90
C PRO A 105 6.98 6.22 -16.05
N GLY A 106 6.47 7.45 -15.99
CA GLY A 106 5.60 8.01 -17.03
C GLY A 106 4.10 7.97 -16.75
N VAL A 107 3.64 7.46 -15.61
CA VAL A 107 2.25 7.71 -15.18
C VAL A 107 2.25 8.91 -14.25
N PRO A 108 1.49 9.98 -14.57
CA PRO A 108 1.37 11.12 -13.68
C PRO A 108 0.94 10.65 -12.30
N ALA A 109 1.50 11.25 -11.26
CA ALA A 109 1.00 11.09 -9.90
C ALA A 109 -0.52 11.21 -9.92
N CYS A 110 -1.21 10.32 -9.20
CA CYS A 110 -2.67 10.26 -9.19
C CYS A 110 -3.27 11.64 -8.94
N GLY A 111 -3.83 12.25 -10.00
CA GLY A 111 -4.43 13.58 -9.95
C GLY A 111 -3.72 14.69 -10.76
N ALA A 112 -2.61 14.43 -11.47
CA ALA A 112 -2.14 15.42 -12.45
C ALA A 112 -3.10 15.45 -13.65
N ALA A 113 -3.89 16.52 -13.76
CA ALA A 113 -4.64 16.81 -14.97
C ALA A 113 -3.66 16.94 -16.16
N PRO A 114 -4.00 16.43 -17.35
CA PRO A 114 -3.19 16.68 -18.53
C PRO A 114 -3.13 18.19 -18.78
N ALA A 115 -1.94 18.68 -19.12
CA ALA A 115 -1.73 20.06 -19.56
C ALA A 115 -2.47 20.34 -20.89
#